data_AF-A0A7H0EZB5-F1
#
_entry.id   AF-A0A7H0EZB5-F1
#
_cell.length_a   1.000
_cell.length_b   1.000
_cell.length_c   1.000
_cell.angle_alpha   90.00
_cell.angle_beta   90.00
_cell.angle_gamma   90.00
#
_symmetry.space_group_name_H-M   'P 1'
#
loop_
_entity.id
_entity.type
_entity.pdbx_description
1 polymer ?
#
loop_
_entity_poly.entity_id
_entity_poly.type
_entity_poly.pdbx_seq_one_letter_code
_entity_poly.pdbx_strand_id
1 'polypeptide(L)'
;MKYRLKYHFYLTLTLSSILLLFPHVRAVDDWVEYFDLKQRISTLSSKIINSNTPAPESLPTKVDPKPNNNAKELAEIKSRLDEMEKVIIMVAVLCCAGMFICLFVLFQVTENPNLIKDFNIIYRYHKSSVIRLDALENQLQVVLVRQKTLTDTINNLTNSDKSDGEQVSPIPQQIPQEIPQPKPPTDQPYQTPKLGPNIFDNPIIALYNGKVKLLADMVIRVSEVKLTARDRRSGRYTRPVLEENRQGNYWIINQRNMIYLVPKFNMRVTSRNYDAISVFFECIKYDPNSRKSFKLINPAIVFLKGSKWELFQRGELEF
;
A
#
# COMPACT_ATOMS: atom_id res chain seq x y z
N MET A 1 -17.62 4.80 18.54
CA MET A 1 -17.35 5.51 17.26
C MET A 1 -16.89 6.97 17.45
N LYS A 2 -17.44 7.74 18.42
CA LYS A 2 -17.07 9.15 18.70
C LYS A 2 -15.59 9.42 19.07
N TYR A 3 -14.87 8.45 19.65
CA TYR A 3 -13.46 8.66 20.07
C TYR A 3 -12.44 8.47 18.94
N ARG A 4 -12.77 7.69 17.90
CA ARG A 4 -11.86 7.40 16.78
C ARG A 4 -11.68 8.59 15.84
N LEU A 5 -12.70 9.44 15.70
CA LEU A 5 -12.65 10.61 14.84
C LEU A 5 -11.84 11.76 15.46
N LYS A 6 -11.90 11.91 16.80
CA LYS A 6 -11.13 12.93 17.51
C LYS A 6 -9.62 12.71 17.36
N TYR A 7 -9.14 11.48 17.55
CA TYR A 7 -7.71 11.18 17.46
C TYR A 7 -7.14 11.37 16.06
N HIS A 8 -7.88 10.95 15.03
CA HIS A 8 -7.46 11.17 13.65
C HIS A 8 -7.41 12.65 13.30
N PHE A 9 -8.41 13.42 13.75
CA PHE A 9 -8.43 14.87 13.58
C PHE A 9 -7.26 15.55 14.27
N TYR A 10 -6.96 15.20 15.53
CA TYR A 10 -5.80 15.76 16.23
C TYR A 10 -4.47 15.36 15.58
N LEU A 11 -4.32 14.13 15.11
CA LEU A 11 -3.09 13.66 14.47
C LEU A 11 -2.87 14.31 13.10
N THR A 12 -3.92 14.47 12.29
CA THR A 12 -3.82 15.17 11.00
C THR A 12 -3.66 16.67 11.21
N LEU A 13 -4.29 17.24 12.23
CA LEU A 13 -4.14 18.65 12.58
C LEU A 13 -2.74 18.94 13.10
N THR A 14 -2.14 18.06 13.93
CA THR A 14 -0.76 18.22 14.41
C THR A 14 0.25 17.99 13.31
N LEU A 15 0.12 16.95 12.47
CA LEU A 15 0.99 16.74 11.31
C LEU A 15 0.88 17.89 10.31
N SER A 16 -0.34 18.37 10.04
CA SER A 16 -0.55 19.51 9.15
C SER A 16 -0.06 20.82 9.77
N SER A 17 -0.12 20.99 11.09
CA SER A 17 0.41 22.18 11.77
C SER A 17 1.93 22.15 11.80
N ILE A 18 2.54 20.97 11.94
CA ILE A 18 3.99 20.77 11.81
C ILE A 18 4.43 21.04 10.36
N LEU A 19 3.71 20.53 9.35
CA LEU A 19 3.98 20.79 7.93
C LEU A 19 3.71 22.25 7.51
N LEU A 20 2.74 22.93 8.14
CA LEU A 20 2.47 24.36 7.94
C LEU A 20 3.43 25.28 8.74
N LEU A 21 4.30 24.72 9.60
CA LEU A 21 5.46 25.40 10.16
C LEU A 21 6.72 25.25 9.29
N PHE A 22 6.70 24.34 8.30
CA PHE A 22 7.76 24.19 7.29
C PHE A 22 7.72 25.12 6.04
N PRO A 23 6.76 26.06 5.80
CA PRO A 23 6.90 27.01 4.71
C PRO A 23 7.99 28.07 4.97
N HIS A 24 8.62 28.08 6.16
CA HIS A 24 9.73 28.96 6.50
C HIS A 24 11.09 28.26 6.55
N VAL A 25 11.33 27.26 5.70
CA VAL A 25 12.71 26.84 5.36
C VAL A 25 13.37 27.91 4.47
N ARG A 26 13.56 29.11 5.05
CA ARG A 26 14.73 29.98 4.84
C ARG A 26 15.80 29.73 5.91
N ALA A 27 15.57 28.75 6.79
CA ALA A 27 16.49 28.40 7.87
C ALA A 27 17.92 28.11 7.39
N VAL A 28 18.13 27.59 6.18
CA VAL A 28 19.49 27.34 5.69
C VAL A 28 20.25 28.65 5.47
N ASP A 29 19.61 29.67 4.91
CA ASP A 29 20.24 30.98 4.66
C ASP A 29 20.47 31.74 5.97
N ASP A 30 19.52 31.71 6.90
CA ASP A 30 19.63 32.34 8.22
C ASP A 30 20.74 31.69 9.08
N TRP A 31 20.95 30.38 8.94
CA TRP A 31 22.03 29.66 9.63
C TRP A 31 23.42 30.01 9.06
N VAL A 32 23.53 30.19 7.75
CA VAL A 32 24.77 30.66 7.11
C VAL A 32 25.08 32.10 7.56
N GLU A 33 24.07 32.97 7.63
CA GLU A 33 24.21 34.35 8.11
C GLU A 33 24.63 34.39 9.59
N TYR A 34 24.05 33.55 10.44
CA TYR A 34 24.43 33.42 11.86
C TYR A 34 25.91 33.03 12.04
N PHE A 35 26.40 32.05 11.26
CA PHE A 35 27.81 31.64 11.32
C PHE A 35 28.76 32.74 10.83
N ASP A 36 28.41 33.47 9.76
CA ASP A 36 29.20 34.59 9.24
C ASP A 36 29.26 35.75 10.25
N LEU A 37 28.13 36.11 10.87
CA LEU A 37 28.07 37.14 11.93
C LEU A 37 28.95 36.77 13.12
N LYS A 38 28.95 35.49 13.53
CA LYS A 38 29.78 35.00 14.64
C LYS A 38 31.28 35.06 14.32
N GLN A 39 31.67 34.76 13.08
CA GLN A 39 33.06 34.93 12.63
C GLN A 39 33.45 36.41 12.56
N ARG A 40 32.59 37.28 12.02
CA ARG A 40 32.83 38.73 11.99
C ARG A 40 33.07 39.32 13.36
N ILE A 41 32.28 38.95 14.39
CA ILE A 41 32.52 39.40 15.77
C ILE A 41 33.92 39.01 16.26
N SER A 42 34.36 37.78 16.00
CA SER A 42 35.70 37.32 16.39
C SER A 42 36.81 38.17 15.76
N THR A 43 36.67 38.50 14.48
CA THR A 43 37.63 39.34 13.75
C THR A 43 37.62 40.81 14.19
N LEU A 44 36.44 41.39 14.45
CA LEU A 44 36.32 42.78 14.92
C LEU A 44 36.81 42.92 16.37
N SER A 45 36.50 41.94 17.23
CA SER A 45 36.96 41.93 18.61
C SER A 45 38.49 41.83 18.69
N SER A 46 39.13 40.99 17.88
CA SER A 46 40.60 40.89 17.85
C SER A 46 41.25 42.16 17.29
N LYS A 47 40.63 42.79 16.28
CA LYS A 47 41.11 44.06 15.70
C LYS A 47 41.05 45.22 16.69
N ILE A 48 40.01 45.29 17.53
CA ILE A 48 39.87 46.30 18.59
C ILE A 48 40.87 46.05 19.74
N ILE A 49 41.11 44.79 20.11
CA ILE A 49 42.11 44.44 21.14
C ILE A 49 43.52 44.83 20.68
N ASN A 50 43.85 44.54 19.42
CA ASN A 50 45.15 44.87 18.85
C ASN A 50 45.36 46.39 18.67
N SER A 51 44.30 47.18 18.42
CA SER A 51 44.40 48.64 18.31
C SER A 51 44.56 49.36 19.65
N ASN A 52 44.15 48.73 20.75
CA ASN A 52 44.21 49.30 22.10
C ASN A 52 45.46 48.83 22.89
N THR A 53 46.35 48.07 22.26
CA THR A 53 47.62 47.67 22.85
C THR A 53 48.60 48.85 22.75
N PRO A 54 49.13 49.40 23.85
CA PRO A 54 50.00 50.57 23.77
C PRO A 54 51.30 50.22 23.04
N ALA A 55 51.62 50.96 21.98
CA ALA A 55 52.97 50.98 21.43
C ALA A 55 53.93 51.67 22.43
N PRO A 56 55.21 51.26 22.51
CA PRO A 56 56.17 51.92 23.40
C PRO A 56 56.29 53.41 23.03
N GLU A 57 56.30 54.23 24.09
CA GLU A 57 56.26 55.69 24.09
C GLU A 57 57.16 56.35 23.02
N SER A 58 56.57 57.19 22.18
CA SER A 58 57.27 58.30 21.54
C SER A 58 56.35 59.53 21.41
N LEU A 59 57.00 60.70 21.46
CA LEU A 59 56.50 62.07 21.76
C LEU A 59 55.26 62.57 20.98
N PRO A 60 54.59 63.63 21.50
CA PRO A 60 53.20 63.91 21.22
C PRO A 60 53.03 64.55 19.84
N THR A 61 52.32 63.87 18.95
CA THR A 61 51.71 64.50 17.79
C THR A 61 50.20 64.45 17.97
N LYS A 62 49.60 65.64 17.97
CA LYS A 62 48.15 65.86 18.04
C LYS A 62 47.49 65.23 16.82
N VAL A 63 47.02 63.99 16.96
CA VAL A 63 46.20 63.31 15.97
C VAL A 63 44.78 63.27 16.53
N ASP A 64 43.86 63.93 15.86
CA ASP A 64 42.44 63.89 16.22
C ASP A 64 41.96 62.43 16.30
N PRO A 65 41.12 62.06 17.30
CA PRO A 65 40.71 60.69 17.45
C PRO A 65 39.81 60.32 16.28
N LYS A 66 40.35 59.51 15.36
CA LYS A 66 39.60 58.87 14.29
C LYS A 66 38.42 58.13 14.92
N PRO A 67 37.17 58.40 14.51
CA PRO A 67 35.99 57.80 15.13
C PRO A 67 36.10 56.28 15.03
N ASN A 68 36.00 55.61 16.18
CA ASN A 68 36.02 54.15 16.29
C ASN A 68 34.72 53.57 15.70
N ASN A 69 34.64 53.55 14.38
CA ASN A 69 33.57 52.91 13.61
C ASN A 69 33.45 51.41 13.94
N ASN A 70 34.56 50.75 14.25
CA ASN A 70 34.60 49.32 14.58
C ASN A 70 33.80 48.98 15.86
N ALA A 71 33.81 49.84 16.88
CA ALA A 71 33.04 49.62 18.11
C ALA A 71 31.52 49.79 17.89
N LYS A 72 31.13 50.73 17.02
CA LYS A 72 29.72 50.92 16.64
C LYS A 72 29.22 49.73 15.81
N GLU A 73 29.99 49.29 14.82
CA GLU A 73 29.69 48.09 14.03
C GLU A 73 29.63 46.83 14.90
N LEU A 74 30.53 46.69 15.88
CA LEU A 74 30.51 45.56 16.81
C LEU A 74 29.25 45.55 17.69
N ALA A 75 28.80 46.71 18.17
CA ALA A 75 27.58 46.81 18.96
C ALA A 75 26.32 46.45 18.15
N GLU A 76 26.26 46.91 16.89
CA GLU A 76 25.16 46.60 15.97
C GLU A 76 25.10 45.11 15.63
N ILE A 77 26.24 44.50 15.29
CA ILE A 77 26.33 43.07 15.00
C ILE A 77 25.97 42.22 16.24
N LYS A 78 26.41 42.63 17.43
CA LYS A 78 26.08 41.91 18.68
C LYS A 78 24.59 41.97 19.00
N SER A 79 23.94 43.11 18.73
CA SER A 79 22.49 43.26 18.90
C SER A 79 21.72 42.35 17.94
N ARG A 80 22.13 42.29 16.66
CA ARG A 80 21.50 41.38 15.68
C ARG A 80 21.67 39.91 16.05
N LEU A 81 22.83 39.54 16.62
CA LEU A 81 23.07 38.17 17.08
C LEU A 81 22.17 37.77 18.26
N ASP A 82 21.99 38.66 19.24
CA ASP A 82 21.12 38.43 20.40
C ASP A 82 19.65 38.24 19.98
N GLU A 83 19.19 38.98 18.96
CA GLU A 83 17.85 38.83 18.40
C GLU A 83 17.67 37.48 17.69
N MET A 84 18.66 37.05 16.90
CA MET A 84 18.64 35.72 16.26
C MET A 84 18.72 34.57 17.28
N GLU A 85 19.53 34.70 18.33
CA GLU A 85 19.65 33.69 19.37
C GLU A 85 18.32 33.46 20.11
N LYS A 86 17.56 34.52 20.38
CA LYS A 86 16.21 34.44 20.95
C LYS A 86 15.24 33.68 20.03
N VAL A 87 15.27 33.96 18.73
CA VAL A 87 14.43 33.26 17.74
C VAL A 87 14.78 31.77 17.68
N ILE A 88 16.08 31.43 17.67
CA ILE A 88 16.55 30.05 17.65
C ILE A 88 16.09 29.29 18.90
N ILE A 89 16.22 29.91 20.09
CA ILE A 89 15.77 29.30 21.35
C ILE A 89 14.26 29.07 21.35
N MET A 90 13.47 30.05 20.90
CA MET A 90 12.01 29.94 20.82
C MET A 90 11.58 28.80 19.89
N VAL A 91 12.20 28.68 18.70
CA VAL A 91 11.93 27.59 17.76
C VAL A 91 12.32 26.24 18.35
N ALA A 92 13.48 26.16 19.03
CA ALA A 92 13.93 24.94 19.69
C ALA A 92 12.95 24.49 20.79
N VAL A 93 12.43 25.42 21.60
CA VAL A 93 11.42 25.12 22.63
C VAL A 93 10.12 24.59 22.00
N LEU A 94 9.66 25.19 20.89
CA LEU A 94 8.49 24.72 20.16
C LEU A 94 8.69 23.30 19.61
N CYS A 95 9.85 23.02 19.02
CA CYS A 95 10.23 21.70 18.54
C CYS A 95 10.29 20.67 19.69
N CYS A 96 10.89 21.03 20.82
CA CYS A 96 10.93 20.18 22.01
C CYS A 96 9.52 19.86 22.53
N ALA A 97 8.64 20.86 22.61
CA ALA A 97 7.24 20.64 23.01
C ALA A 97 6.51 19.69 22.05
N GLY A 98 6.72 19.83 20.74
CA GLY A 98 6.21 18.91 19.72
C GLY A 98 6.74 17.49 19.91
N MET A 99 8.04 17.32 20.18
CA MET A 99 8.65 16.02 20.46
C MET A 99 8.07 15.38 21.72
N PHE A 100 7.85 16.15 22.79
CA PHE A 100 7.20 15.65 24.01
C PHE A 100 5.77 15.17 23.75
N ILE A 101 4.99 15.89 22.95
CA ILE A 101 3.63 15.47 22.56
C ILE A 101 3.69 14.18 21.74
N CYS A 102 4.63 14.07 20.78
CA CYS A 102 4.83 12.86 19.99
C CYS A 102 5.19 11.65 20.86
N LEU A 103 6.10 11.83 21.82
CA LEU A 103 6.50 10.78 22.76
C LEU A 103 5.34 10.38 23.68
N PHE A 104 4.55 11.34 24.16
CA PHE A 104 3.36 11.05 24.97
C PHE A 104 2.32 10.25 24.19
N VAL A 105 2.07 10.60 22.91
CA VAL A 105 1.18 9.83 22.03
C VAL A 105 1.75 8.43 21.78
N LEU A 106 3.06 8.29 21.53
CA LEU A 106 3.70 6.99 21.39
C LEU A 106 3.54 6.14 22.65
N PHE A 107 3.75 6.73 23.83
CA PHE A 107 3.59 6.06 25.11
C PHE A 107 2.16 5.54 25.31
N GLN A 108 1.15 6.39 25.04
CA GLN A 108 -0.26 6.00 25.06
C GLN A 108 -0.60 4.86 24.08
N VAL A 109 0.03 4.84 22.90
CA VAL A 109 -0.12 3.75 21.92
C VAL A 109 0.55 2.46 22.40
N THR A 110 1.69 2.57 23.10
CA THR A 110 2.47 1.42 23.56
C THR A 110 1.84 0.75 24.78
N GLU A 111 1.24 1.53 25.67
CA GLU A 111 0.56 1.04 26.88
C GLU A 111 -0.80 0.39 26.59
N ASN A 112 -1.38 0.66 25.41
CA ASN A 112 -2.70 0.18 25.02
C ASN A 112 -2.63 -0.85 23.86
N PRO A 113 -2.50 -2.16 24.14
CA PRO A 113 -2.26 -3.20 23.12
C PRO A 113 -3.42 -3.36 22.12
N ASN A 114 -4.61 -2.83 22.45
CA ASN A 114 -5.77 -2.83 21.56
C ASN A 114 -5.61 -1.81 20.41
N LEU A 115 -4.90 -0.70 20.62
CA LEU A 115 -4.65 0.32 19.60
C LEU A 115 -3.70 -0.17 18.51
N ILE A 116 -2.71 -1.00 18.86
CA ILE A 116 -1.78 -1.63 17.92
C ILE A 116 -2.51 -2.62 17.01
N LYS A 117 -3.46 -3.40 17.55
CA LYS A 117 -4.31 -4.30 16.75
C LYS A 117 -5.19 -3.52 15.78
N ASP A 118 -5.79 -2.42 16.23
CA ASP A 118 -6.58 -1.54 15.37
C ASP A 118 -5.73 -0.91 14.26
N PHE A 119 -4.48 -0.49 14.55
CA PHE A 119 -3.58 0.06 13.54
C PHE A 119 -3.17 -0.97 12.49
N ASN A 120 -2.94 -2.22 12.89
CA ASN A 120 -2.63 -3.31 11.95
C ASN A 120 -3.86 -3.65 11.06
N ILE A 121 -5.07 -3.55 11.61
CA ILE A 121 -6.32 -3.67 10.83
C ILE A 121 -6.43 -2.51 9.82
N ILE A 122 -6.15 -1.27 10.24
CA ILE A 122 -6.18 -0.09 9.37
C ILE A 122 -5.11 -0.18 8.28
N TYR A 123 -3.89 -0.60 8.61
CA TYR A 123 -2.81 -0.82 7.65
C TYR A 123 -3.17 -1.90 6.63
N ARG A 124 -3.77 -3.01 7.09
CA ARG A 124 -4.27 -4.10 6.23
C ARG A 124 -5.41 -3.62 5.33
N TYR A 125 -6.29 -2.76 5.83
CA TYR A 125 -7.36 -2.14 5.06
C TYR A 125 -6.82 -1.20 3.99
N HIS A 126 -5.89 -0.30 4.36
CA HIS A 126 -5.25 0.65 3.44
C HIS A 126 -4.52 -0.09 2.29
N LYS A 127 -3.76 -1.14 2.61
CA LYS A 127 -3.10 -1.99 1.63
C LYS A 127 -4.11 -2.66 0.69
N SER A 128 -5.27 -3.09 1.20
CA SER A 128 -6.34 -3.66 0.36
C SER A 128 -6.97 -2.62 -0.58
N SER A 129 -7.15 -1.37 -0.14
CA SER A 129 -7.69 -0.30 -1.00
C SER A 129 -6.73 0.12 -2.11
N VAL A 130 -5.42 0.16 -1.86
CA VAL A 130 -4.41 0.42 -2.92
C VAL A 130 -4.45 -0.66 -3.99
N ILE A 131 -4.60 -1.94 -3.61
CA ILE A 131 -4.75 -3.06 -4.54
C ILE A 131 -6.04 -2.94 -5.38
N ARG A 132 -7.13 -2.42 -4.80
CA ARG A 132 -8.39 -2.20 -5.53
C ARG A 132 -8.27 -1.08 -6.58
N LEU A 133 -7.51 -0.03 -6.27
CA LEU A 133 -7.22 1.06 -7.20
C LEU A 133 -6.40 0.57 -8.41
N ASP A 134 -5.35 -0.21 -8.15
CA ASP A 134 -4.52 -0.79 -9.21
C ASP A 134 -5.31 -1.81 -10.08
N ALA A 135 -6.21 -2.59 -9.47
CA ALA A 135 -7.11 -3.47 -10.22
C ALA A 135 -8.11 -2.69 -11.10
N LEU A 136 -8.58 -1.53 -10.63
CA LEU A 136 -9.49 -0.67 -11.39
C LEU A 136 -8.76 -0.02 -12.58
N GLU A 137 -7.52 0.42 -12.37
CA GLU A 137 -6.68 1.02 -13.39
C GLU A 137 -6.37 0.02 -14.51
N ASN A 138 -6.09 -1.24 -14.16
CA ASN A 138 -5.90 -2.31 -15.14
C ASN A 138 -7.19 -2.65 -15.93
N GLN A 139 -8.36 -2.62 -15.29
CA GLN A 139 -9.65 -2.78 -15.98
C GLN A 139 -9.89 -1.64 -16.98
N LEU A 140 -9.55 -0.41 -16.60
CA LEU A 140 -9.66 0.76 -17.46
C LEU A 140 -8.76 0.65 -18.70
N GLN A 141 -7.54 0.15 -18.53
CA GLN A 141 -6.60 -0.10 -19.64
C GLN A 141 -7.15 -1.12 -20.64
N VAL A 142 -7.74 -2.23 -20.17
CA VAL A 142 -8.34 -3.25 -21.05
C VAL A 142 -9.51 -2.68 -21.86
N VAL A 143 -10.34 -1.84 -21.23
CA VAL A 143 -11.46 -1.16 -21.92
C VAL A 143 -10.94 -0.18 -22.97
N LEU A 144 -9.89 0.59 -22.67
CA LEU A 144 -9.23 1.50 -23.60
C LEU A 144 -8.67 0.77 -24.83
N VAL A 145 -8.01 -0.36 -24.63
CA VAL A 145 -7.48 -1.18 -25.74
C VAL A 145 -8.63 -1.70 -26.61
N ARG A 146 -9.71 -2.21 -26.02
CA ARG A 146 -10.90 -2.67 -26.77
C ARG A 146 -11.54 -1.54 -27.58
N GLN A 147 -11.65 -0.34 -27.02
CA GLN A 147 -12.17 0.82 -27.74
C GLN A 147 -11.29 1.17 -28.94
N LYS A 148 -9.97 1.12 -28.78
CA LYS A 148 -9.02 1.39 -29.85
C LYS A 148 -9.16 0.36 -30.99
N THR A 149 -9.21 -0.93 -30.66
CA THR A 149 -9.43 -2.00 -31.64
C THR A 149 -10.76 -1.87 -32.38
N LEU A 150 -11.83 -1.45 -31.68
CA LEU A 150 -13.13 -1.21 -32.32
C LEU A 150 -13.04 -0.03 -33.31
N THR A 151 -12.37 1.05 -32.91
CA THR A 151 -12.15 2.23 -33.75
C THR A 151 -11.36 1.86 -35.01
N ASP A 152 -10.29 1.07 -34.88
CA ASP A 152 -9.48 0.63 -36.00
C ASP A 152 -10.26 -0.28 -36.96
N THR A 153 -11.12 -1.15 -36.42
CA THR A 153 -12.00 -2.02 -37.22
C THR A 153 -13.01 -1.21 -38.03
N ILE A 154 -13.61 -0.18 -37.42
CA ILE A 154 -14.55 0.73 -38.09
C ILE A 154 -13.84 1.50 -39.20
N ASN A 155 -12.63 2.01 -38.96
CA ASN A 155 -11.86 2.71 -39.98
C ASN A 155 -11.51 1.81 -41.17
N ASN A 156 -11.15 0.55 -40.91
CA ASN A 156 -10.87 -0.43 -41.96
C ASN A 156 -12.11 -0.80 -42.79
N LEU A 157 -13.28 -0.91 -42.16
CA LEU A 157 -14.56 -1.12 -42.86
C LEU A 157 -14.95 0.10 -43.70
N THR A 158 -14.69 1.31 -43.20
CA THR A 158 -15.00 2.56 -43.90
C THR A 158 -14.10 2.78 -45.12
N ASN A 159 -12.88 2.24 -45.11
CA ASN A 159 -11.94 2.28 -46.24
C ASN A 159 -12.21 1.20 -47.32
N SER A 160 -13.08 0.22 -47.03
CA SER A 160 -13.39 -0.88 -47.96
C SER A 160 -14.56 -0.60 -48.90
N ASP A 161 -15.22 0.55 -48.77
CA ASP A 161 -16.43 0.92 -49.56
C ASP A 161 -16.10 1.76 -50.81
N LYS A 162 -14.88 1.58 -51.36
CA LYS A 162 -14.39 2.27 -52.58
C LYS A 162 -13.61 1.33 -53.50
N SER A 163 -14.25 0.27 -54.00
CA SER A 163 -13.83 -0.39 -55.25
C SER A 163 -14.91 -1.36 -55.74
N ASP A 164 -15.52 -1.04 -56.88
CA ASP A 164 -16.55 -1.85 -57.56
C ASP A 164 -15.99 -3.04 -58.35
N GLY A 165 -16.79 -4.11 -58.50
CA GLY A 165 -16.82 -4.96 -59.71
C GLY A 165 -16.92 -6.49 -59.52
N GLU A 166 -18.15 -7.05 -59.57
CA GLU A 166 -18.62 -8.33 -60.21
C GLU A 166 -17.86 -9.67 -59.98
N GLN A 167 -18.42 -10.88 -59.70
CA GLN A 167 -19.70 -11.57 -59.95
C GLN A 167 -19.99 -12.72 -58.93
N VAL A 168 -21.26 -13.19 -58.94
CA VAL A 168 -22.07 -14.03 -58.02
C VAL A 168 -21.87 -15.57 -58.22
N SER A 169 -21.87 -16.50 -57.22
CA SER A 169 -23.02 -17.19 -56.55
C SER A 169 -22.55 -18.47 -55.77
N PRO A 170 -23.35 -19.20 -54.95
CA PRO A 170 -24.26 -18.82 -53.85
C PRO A 170 -23.88 -19.50 -52.50
N ILE A 171 -24.05 -18.81 -51.37
CA ILE A 171 -23.97 -19.41 -50.02
C ILE A 171 -25.39 -19.43 -49.43
N PRO A 172 -25.88 -20.55 -48.86
CA PRO A 172 -27.19 -20.62 -48.22
C PRO A 172 -27.30 -19.66 -47.03
N GLN A 173 -28.44 -19.00 -46.94
CA GLN A 173 -28.85 -18.15 -45.84
C GLN A 173 -28.88 -18.91 -44.51
N GLN A 174 -28.18 -18.40 -43.50
CA GLN A 174 -28.69 -18.50 -42.13
C GLN A 174 -28.29 -17.27 -41.33
N ILE A 175 -29.29 -16.39 -41.20
CA ILE A 175 -29.36 -15.29 -40.26
C ILE A 175 -29.30 -15.87 -38.84
N PRO A 176 -28.38 -15.48 -37.95
CA PRO A 176 -28.53 -15.75 -36.53
C PRO A 176 -29.63 -14.84 -35.97
N GLN A 177 -30.88 -15.32 -36.03
CA GLN A 177 -31.96 -14.78 -35.22
C GLN A 177 -31.79 -15.24 -33.75
N GLU A 178 -32.13 -14.32 -32.86
CA GLU A 178 -32.49 -14.50 -31.45
C GLU A 178 -31.37 -14.73 -30.43
N ILE A 179 -31.21 -13.74 -29.54
CA ILE A 179 -30.60 -13.86 -28.23
C ILE A 179 -31.43 -14.87 -27.42
N PRO A 180 -30.91 -16.07 -27.05
CA PRO A 180 -31.68 -16.96 -26.21
C PRO A 180 -31.64 -16.45 -24.78
N GLN A 181 -32.83 -16.14 -24.23
CA GLN A 181 -33.05 -16.03 -22.81
C GLN A 181 -32.56 -17.31 -22.08
N PRO A 182 -32.15 -17.21 -20.80
CA PRO A 182 -31.54 -18.34 -20.09
C PRO A 182 -32.54 -19.49 -19.95
N LYS A 183 -32.28 -20.61 -20.63
CA LYS A 183 -32.94 -21.90 -20.38
C LYS A 183 -32.42 -22.47 -19.05
N PRO A 184 -33.24 -23.20 -18.25
CA PRO A 184 -32.79 -23.76 -16.98
C PRO A 184 -31.61 -24.73 -17.20
N PRO A 185 -30.61 -24.80 -16.30
CA PRO A 185 -29.40 -25.55 -16.58
C PRO A 185 -29.67 -27.06 -16.54
N THR A 186 -29.35 -27.73 -17.65
CA THR A 186 -29.08 -29.17 -17.72
C THR A 186 -27.80 -29.50 -16.94
N ASP A 187 -27.84 -30.61 -16.20
CA ASP A 187 -26.83 -31.10 -15.25
C ASP A 187 -25.41 -31.24 -15.85
N GLN A 188 -24.58 -30.20 -15.73
CA GLN A 188 -23.15 -30.25 -16.03
C GLN A 188 -22.34 -29.59 -14.89
N PRO A 189 -21.27 -30.25 -14.36
CA PRO A 189 -20.44 -29.70 -13.30
C PRO A 189 -19.79 -28.37 -13.72
N TYR A 190 -19.70 -27.39 -12.82
CA TYR A 190 -18.95 -26.13 -13.05
C TYR A 190 -17.51 -26.46 -13.49
N GLN A 191 -17.23 -26.30 -14.79
CA GLN A 191 -15.87 -26.28 -15.31
C GLN A 191 -15.32 -24.86 -15.14
N THR A 192 -14.20 -24.76 -14.45
CA THR A 192 -13.54 -23.47 -14.18
C THR A 192 -12.50 -23.22 -15.26
N PRO A 193 -12.32 -21.97 -15.76
CA PRO A 193 -11.26 -21.68 -16.73
C PRO A 193 -9.89 -22.02 -16.13
N LYS A 194 -9.14 -22.93 -16.78
CA LYS A 194 -7.73 -23.18 -16.44
C LYS A 194 -6.87 -22.11 -17.10
N LEU A 195 -6.36 -21.16 -16.30
CA LEU A 195 -5.30 -20.25 -16.75
C LEU A 195 -4.04 -21.08 -17.03
N GLY A 196 -3.41 -20.88 -18.19
CA GLY A 196 -2.28 -21.68 -18.68
C GLY A 196 -1.01 -21.67 -17.81
N PRO A 197 0.02 -22.45 -18.17
CA PRO A 197 1.01 -23.00 -17.22
C PRO A 197 2.02 -22.00 -16.61
N ASN A 198 2.11 -20.75 -17.04
CA ASN A 198 3.23 -19.88 -16.64
C ASN A 198 3.00 -19.09 -15.32
N ILE A 199 2.71 -19.81 -14.23
CA ILE A 199 2.74 -19.28 -12.83
C ILE A 199 3.79 -20.05 -11.99
N PHE A 200 4.80 -20.66 -12.63
CA PHE A 200 5.75 -21.55 -11.95
C PHE A 200 6.63 -20.89 -10.88
N ASP A 201 6.69 -19.56 -10.82
CA ASP A 201 7.37 -18.82 -9.74
C ASP A 201 6.37 -18.06 -8.85
N ASN A 202 5.29 -18.70 -8.41
CA ASN A 202 4.49 -18.13 -7.34
C ASN A 202 5.23 -18.32 -6.00
N PRO A 203 5.79 -17.25 -5.40
CA PRO A 203 6.54 -17.36 -4.15
C PRO A 203 5.67 -17.88 -2.99
N ILE A 204 4.33 -17.84 -3.10
CA ILE A 204 3.42 -18.46 -2.12
C ILE A 204 3.63 -19.97 -2.06
N ILE A 205 3.89 -20.65 -3.19
CA ILE A 205 4.07 -22.09 -3.20
C ILE A 205 5.33 -22.46 -2.40
N ALA A 206 6.45 -21.78 -2.66
CA ALA A 206 7.70 -21.98 -1.94
C ALA A 206 7.55 -21.65 -0.44
N LEU A 207 6.87 -20.55 -0.11
CA LEU A 207 6.61 -20.17 1.28
C LEU A 207 5.67 -21.17 1.98
N TYR A 208 4.62 -21.64 1.32
CA TYR A 208 3.65 -22.57 1.89
C TYR A 208 4.24 -23.97 2.10
N ASN A 209 5.00 -24.48 1.12
CA ASN A 209 5.59 -25.82 1.23
C ASN A 209 6.86 -25.84 2.10
N GLY A 210 7.60 -24.72 2.22
CA GLY A 210 8.89 -24.67 2.92
C GLY A 210 8.91 -23.85 4.22
N LYS A 211 8.18 -22.73 4.32
CA LYS A 211 8.29 -21.74 5.43
C LYS A 211 6.95 -21.16 5.90
N VAL A 212 5.92 -22.00 5.94
CA VAL A 212 4.52 -21.61 6.17
C VAL A 212 4.23 -20.95 7.52
N LYS A 213 5.07 -21.17 8.54
CA LYS A 213 4.95 -20.47 9.82
C LYS A 213 5.05 -18.95 9.65
N LEU A 214 5.81 -18.49 8.65
CA LEU A 214 5.93 -17.06 8.33
C LEU A 214 4.64 -16.47 7.73
N LEU A 215 3.79 -17.31 7.12
CA LEU A 215 2.53 -16.88 6.54
C LEU A 215 1.40 -16.76 7.58
N ALA A 216 1.48 -17.53 8.67
CA ALA A 216 0.38 -17.68 9.63
C ALA A 216 -0.11 -16.36 10.27
N ASP A 217 0.79 -15.38 10.44
CA ASP A 217 0.45 -14.07 11.03
C ASP A 217 -0.10 -13.07 10.00
N MET A 218 0.10 -13.35 8.71
CA MET A 218 -0.26 -12.45 7.60
C MET A 218 -1.54 -12.87 6.87
N VAL A 219 -2.08 -14.05 7.17
CA VAL A 219 -3.27 -14.60 6.50
C VAL A 219 -4.58 -14.12 7.12
N ILE A 220 -5.65 -14.15 6.31
CA ILE A 220 -7.03 -14.06 6.79
C ILE A 220 -7.60 -15.47 6.82
N ARG A 221 -8.11 -15.90 7.98
CA ARG A 221 -8.72 -17.22 8.13
C ARG A 221 -10.16 -17.18 7.65
N VAL A 222 -10.52 -18.09 6.76
CA VAL A 222 -11.83 -18.14 6.12
C VAL A 222 -12.40 -19.55 6.11
N SER A 223 -13.73 -19.63 6.08
CA SER A 223 -14.47 -20.86 5.84
C SER A 223 -15.54 -20.63 4.80
N GLU A 224 -16.00 -21.69 4.17
CA GLU A 224 -17.16 -21.58 3.30
C GLU A 224 -18.40 -21.14 4.08
N VAL A 225 -19.17 -20.23 3.47
CA VAL A 225 -20.46 -19.79 3.99
C VAL A 225 -21.41 -20.98 4.09
N LYS A 226 -22.05 -21.16 5.25
CA LYS A 226 -22.94 -22.31 5.51
C LYS A 226 -24.06 -22.46 4.49
N LEU A 227 -24.59 -21.33 4.00
CA LEU A 227 -25.67 -21.30 3.02
C LEU A 227 -25.22 -21.92 1.68
N THR A 228 -24.11 -21.44 1.11
CA THR A 228 -23.62 -21.97 -0.18
C THR A 228 -23.15 -23.41 -0.08
N ALA A 229 -22.60 -23.80 1.07
CA ALA A 229 -22.25 -25.19 1.35
C ALA A 229 -23.50 -26.09 1.42
N ARG A 230 -24.60 -25.61 2.02
CA ARG A 230 -25.87 -26.34 2.10
C ARG A 230 -26.50 -26.48 0.72
N ASP A 231 -26.59 -25.37 -0.02
CA ASP A 231 -27.19 -25.35 -1.35
C ASP A 231 -26.50 -26.35 -2.28
N ARG A 232 -25.16 -26.38 -2.28
CA ARG A 232 -24.39 -27.37 -3.05
C ARG A 232 -24.65 -28.81 -2.62
N ARG A 233 -24.72 -29.07 -1.31
CA ARG A 233 -25.06 -30.43 -0.80
C ARG A 233 -26.48 -30.85 -1.17
N SER A 234 -27.38 -29.90 -1.37
CA SER A 234 -28.73 -30.13 -1.87
C SER A 234 -28.80 -30.22 -3.41
N GLY A 235 -27.66 -30.31 -4.10
CA GLY A 235 -27.59 -30.39 -5.56
C GLY A 235 -27.80 -29.05 -6.28
N ARG A 236 -27.97 -27.93 -5.56
CA ARG A 236 -28.09 -26.62 -6.19
C ARG A 236 -26.74 -26.13 -6.68
N TYR A 237 -26.77 -25.58 -7.88
CA TYR A 237 -25.59 -25.11 -8.58
C TYR A 237 -25.20 -23.71 -8.11
N THR A 238 -24.46 -23.62 -7.00
CA THR A 238 -23.99 -22.34 -6.43
C THR A 238 -22.48 -22.26 -6.36
N ARG A 239 -21.91 -21.12 -6.76
CA ARG A 239 -20.47 -20.87 -6.63
C ARG A 239 -20.07 -20.87 -5.15
N PRO A 240 -18.93 -21.50 -4.77
CA PRO A 240 -18.46 -21.48 -3.40
C PRO A 240 -18.10 -20.07 -2.96
N VAL A 241 -18.62 -19.66 -1.79
CA VAL A 241 -18.35 -18.35 -1.18
C VAL A 241 -17.74 -18.56 0.19
N LEU A 242 -16.73 -17.76 0.50
CA LEU A 242 -15.97 -17.80 1.74
C LEU A 242 -16.25 -16.54 2.56
N GLU A 243 -16.29 -16.71 3.86
CA GLU A 243 -16.39 -15.63 4.85
C GLU A 243 -15.30 -15.77 5.91
N GLU A 244 -14.98 -14.65 6.55
CA GLU A 244 -13.98 -14.64 7.61
C GLU A 244 -14.44 -15.49 8.80
N ASN A 245 -13.57 -16.40 9.23
CA ASN A 245 -13.83 -17.29 10.35
C ASN A 245 -12.53 -17.61 11.07
N ARG A 246 -12.48 -17.33 12.38
CA ARG A 246 -11.29 -17.58 13.22
C ARG A 246 -10.86 -19.05 13.22
N GLN A 247 -11.80 -19.98 13.06
CA GLN A 247 -11.58 -21.42 12.97
C GLN A 247 -11.61 -21.93 11.52
N GLY A 248 -11.50 -21.02 10.54
CA GLY A 248 -11.52 -21.33 9.12
C GLY A 248 -10.46 -22.37 8.72
N ASN A 249 -10.86 -23.25 7.80
CA ASN A 249 -10.00 -24.30 7.25
C ASN A 249 -9.11 -23.81 6.11
N TYR A 250 -9.34 -22.58 5.64
CA TYR A 250 -8.60 -21.99 4.54
C TYR A 250 -8.03 -20.63 4.93
N TRP A 251 -6.99 -20.24 4.21
CA TRP A 251 -6.29 -18.98 4.38
C TRP A 251 -6.34 -18.18 3.09
N ILE A 252 -6.64 -16.90 3.23
CA ILE A 252 -6.52 -15.91 2.16
C ILE A 252 -5.16 -15.24 2.26
N ILE A 253 -4.44 -15.23 1.15
CA ILE A 253 -3.16 -14.53 0.96
C ILE A 253 -3.35 -13.53 -0.17
N ASN A 254 -3.22 -12.25 0.16
CA ASN A 254 -3.22 -11.18 -0.83
C ASN A 254 -1.79 -10.95 -1.31
N GLN A 255 -1.51 -11.21 -2.58
CA GLN A 255 -0.20 -10.93 -3.16
C GLN A 255 -0.32 -10.27 -4.52
N ARG A 256 0.29 -9.09 -4.65
CA ARG A 256 0.17 -8.22 -5.82
C ARG A 256 -1.32 -7.97 -6.11
N ASN A 257 -1.80 -8.48 -7.24
CA ASN A 257 -3.14 -8.23 -7.80
C ASN A 257 -4.04 -9.47 -7.73
N MET A 258 -3.55 -10.55 -7.13
CA MET A 258 -4.28 -11.81 -7.00
C MET A 258 -4.56 -12.13 -5.54
N ILE A 259 -5.77 -12.64 -5.30
CA ILE A 259 -6.18 -13.14 -3.99
C ILE A 259 -6.13 -14.66 -4.07
N TYR A 260 -5.20 -15.21 -3.32
CA TYR A 260 -4.97 -16.65 -3.28
C TYR A 260 -5.66 -17.26 -2.08
N LEU A 261 -6.20 -18.44 -2.29
CA LEU A 261 -6.76 -19.31 -1.28
C LEU A 261 -5.88 -20.54 -1.17
N VAL A 262 -5.43 -20.84 0.06
CA VAL A 262 -4.67 -22.04 0.39
C VAL A 262 -5.31 -22.77 1.57
N PRO A 263 -5.12 -24.08 1.72
CA PRO A 263 -5.54 -24.78 2.93
C PRO A 263 -4.82 -24.22 4.16
N LYS A 264 -5.42 -24.35 5.33
CA LYS A 264 -4.74 -24.04 6.60
C LYS A 264 -3.54 -24.96 6.79
N PHE A 265 -2.42 -24.41 7.24
CA PHE A 265 -1.25 -25.22 7.60
C PHE A 265 -1.59 -26.28 8.65
N ASN A 266 -1.11 -27.51 8.45
CA ASN A 266 -1.43 -28.71 9.24
C ASN A 266 -2.87 -29.23 9.08
N MET A 267 -3.64 -28.72 8.12
CA MET A 267 -4.90 -29.36 7.76
C MET A 267 -4.61 -30.77 7.24
N ARG A 268 -5.33 -31.77 7.77
CA ARG A 268 -5.31 -33.14 7.24
C ARG A 268 -6.53 -33.33 6.35
N VAL A 269 -6.31 -33.86 5.15
CA VAL A 269 -7.40 -34.30 4.28
C VAL A 269 -7.70 -35.75 4.61
N THR A 270 -8.97 -36.01 4.88
CA THR A 270 -9.54 -37.28 5.29
C THR A 270 -10.79 -37.51 4.43
N SER A 271 -11.27 -38.73 4.36
CA SER A 271 -12.52 -39.02 3.63
C SER A 271 -13.69 -38.11 4.06
N ARG A 272 -13.74 -37.71 5.35
CA ARG A 272 -14.81 -36.85 5.90
C ARG A 272 -14.79 -35.40 5.43
N ASN A 273 -13.62 -34.86 5.06
CA ASN A 273 -13.50 -33.46 4.61
C ASN A 273 -13.03 -33.33 3.16
N TYR A 274 -12.80 -34.46 2.47
CA TYR A 274 -12.44 -34.50 1.07
C TYR A 274 -13.44 -33.71 0.21
N ASP A 275 -14.74 -33.98 0.35
CA ASP A 275 -15.78 -33.28 -0.42
C ASP A 275 -15.81 -31.77 -0.18
N ALA A 276 -15.40 -31.32 0.99
CA ALA A 276 -15.34 -29.89 1.30
C ALA A 276 -14.11 -29.22 0.67
N ILE A 277 -13.01 -29.96 0.53
CA ILE A 277 -11.74 -29.47 -0.02
C ILE A 277 -11.75 -29.54 -1.55
N SER A 278 -12.30 -30.62 -2.12
CA SER A 278 -12.39 -30.86 -3.57
C SER A 278 -13.17 -29.77 -4.33
N VAL A 279 -13.99 -29.01 -3.59
CA VAL A 279 -14.70 -27.84 -4.06
C VAL A 279 -13.74 -26.72 -4.49
N PHE A 280 -12.68 -26.52 -3.72
CA PHE A 280 -11.73 -25.43 -3.89
C PHE A 280 -10.42 -25.88 -4.54
N PHE A 281 -10.06 -27.17 -4.40
CA PHE A 281 -8.80 -27.72 -4.88
C PHE A 281 -9.03 -29.04 -5.62
N GLU A 282 -8.33 -29.23 -6.73
CA GLU A 282 -8.17 -30.51 -7.37
C GLU A 282 -7.16 -31.34 -6.56
N CYS A 283 -7.60 -32.49 -6.04
CA CYS A 283 -6.80 -33.37 -5.19
C CYS A 283 -6.17 -34.49 -6.03
N ILE A 284 -4.94 -34.29 -6.48
CA ILE A 284 -4.18 -35.18 -7.35
C ILE A 284 -3.58 -36.32 -6.51
N LYS A 285 -3.74 -37.57 -6.98
CA LYS A 285 -3.24 -38.81 -6.31
C LYS A 285 -3.77 -39.02 -4.89
N TYR A 286 -4.95 -38.48 -4.56
CA TYR A 286 -5.57 -38.71 -3.27
C TYR A 286 -5.96 -40.18 -3.10
N ASP A 287 -5.55 -40.78 -1.98
CA ASP A 287 -5.98 -42.11 -1.53
C ASP A 287 -6.61 -41.99 -0.14
N PRO A 288 -7.89 -42.37 0.04
CA PRO A 288 -8.57 -42.30 1.34
C PRO A 288 -7.95 -43.18 2.42
N ASN A 289 -7.19 -44.21 2.05
CA ASN A 289 -6.50 -45.12 2.98
C ASN A 289 -5.08 -44.64 3.32
N SER A 290 -4.56 -43.68 2.57
CA SER A 290 -3.24 -43.09 2.77
C SER A 290 -3.28 -42.00 3.84
N ARG A 291 -2.23 -41.99 4.68
CA ARG A 291 -2.01 -40.91 5.69
C ARG A 291 -1.03 -39.84 5.20
N LYS A 292 -0.75 -39.79 3.90
CA LYS A 292 0.22 -38.85 3.32
C LYS A 292 -0.23 -37.40 3.52
N SER A 293 0.75 -36.54 3.81
CA SER A 293 0.58 -35.09 3.78
C SER A 293 0.58 -34.61 2.34
N PHE A 294 -0.21 -33.58 2.04
CA PHE A 294 -0.19 -32.98 0.70
C PHE A 294 0.88 -31.90 0.55
N LYS A 295 1.26 -31.64 -0.71
CA LYS A 295 1.97 -30.45 -1.15
C LYS A 295 1.01 -29.55 -1.93
N LEU A 296 1.15 -28.25 -1.76
CA LEU A 296 0.45 -27.28 -2.59
C LEU A 296 1.16 -27.21 -3.95
N ILE A 297 0.45 -27.55 -5.03
CA ILE A 297 0.97 -27.41 -6.40
C ILE A 297 0.58 -26.04 -6.93
N ASN A 298 -0.71 -25.69 -6.86
CA ASN A 298 -1.22 -24.39 -7.25
C ASN A 298 -2.21 -23.86 -6.19
N PRO A 299 -2.10 -22.59 -5.77
CA PRO A 299 -3.13 -21.98 -4.93
C PRO A 299 -4.43 -21.79 -5.72
N ALA A 300 -5.56 -21.85 -5.04
CA ALA A 300 -6.84 -21.45 -5.63
C ALA A 300 -6.87 -19.91 -5.77
N ILE A 301 -7.60 -19.41 -6.75
CA ILE A 301 -7.79 -17.96 -6.96
C ILE A 301 -9.22 -17.61 -6.61
N VAL A 302 -9.40 -16.53 -5.86
CA VAL A 302 -10.71 -16.01 -5.48
C VAL A 302 -10.81 -14.53 -5.84
N PHE A 303 -12.04 -14.02 -5.96
CA PHE A 303 -12.29 -12.59 -6.07
C PHE A 303 -13.07 -12.09 -4.86
N LEU A 304 -12.76 -10.88 -4.41
CA LEU A 304 -13.47 -10.24 -3.32
C LEU A 304 -14.74 -9.59 -3.85
N LYS A 305 -15.89 -10.01 -3.31
CA LYS A 305 -17.21 -9.47 -3.64
C LYS A 305 -17.86 -8.95 -2.35
N GLY A 306 -17.85 -7.63 -2.18
CA GLY A 306 -18.24 -6.98 -0.92
C GLY A 306 -17.28 -7.36 0.21
N SER A 307 -17.78 -8.10 1.21
CA SER A 307 -17.02 -8.62 2.35
C SER A 307 -16.70 -10.11 2.28
N LYS A 308 -17.03 -10.78 1.17
CA LYS A 308 -16.88 -12.22 0.99
C LYS A 308 -16.00 -12.54 -0.21
N TRP A 309 -15.40 -13.72 -0.23
CA TRP A 309 -14.58 -14.17 -1.35
C TRP A 309 -15.30 -15.26 -2.14
N GLU A 310 -15.42 -15.09 -3.44
CA GLU A 310 -16.01 -16.10 -4.33
C GLU A 310 -14.90 -16.82 -5.11
N LEU A 311 -15.04 -18.13 -5.28
CA LEU A 311 -14.07 -18.93 -6.02
C LEU A 311 -14.03 -18.50 -7.49
N PHE A 312 -12.83 -18.15 -7.97
CA PHE A 312 -12.56 -17.86 -9.38
C PHE A 312 -11.97 -19.06 -10.10
N GLN A 313 -10.91 -19.65 -9.53
CA GLN A 313 -10.17 -20.79 -10.08
C GLN A 313 -9.83 -21.77 -8.96
N ARG A 314 -10.00 -23.07 -9.22
CA ARG A 314 -9.55 -24.11 -8.29
C ARG A 314 -8.03 -24.18 -8.24
N GLY A 315 -7.52 -24.46 -7.04
CA GLY A 315 -6.11 -24.78 -6.84
C GLY A 315 -5.86 -26.28 -7.06
N GLU A 316 -4.63 -26.70 -6.82
CA GLU A 316 -4.20 -28.09 -6.98
C GLU A 316 -3.34 -28.53 -5.78
N LEU A 317 -3.66 -29.71 -5.26
CA LEU A 317 -2.95 -30.36 -4.16
C LEU A 317 -2.48 -31.74 -4.61
N GLU A 318 -1.24 -32.11 -4.31
CA GLU A 318 -0.70 -33.45 -4.57
C GLU A 318 -0.46 -34.18 -3.25
N PHE A 319 -0.91 -35.44 -3.17
CA PHE A 319 -0.85 -36.29 -1.96
C PHE A 319 0.19 -37.41 -2.03
#